data_AF-A0A8T5UZQ4-F1
#
_entry.id   AF-A0A8T5UZQ4-F1
#
_cell.length_a   1.000
_cell.length_b   1.000
_cell.length_c   1.000
_cell.angle_alpha   90.00
_cell.angle_beta   90.00
_cell.angle_gamma   90.00
#
_symmetry.space_group_name_H-M   'P 1'
#
loop_
_entity.id
_entity.type
_entity.pdbx_description
1 polymer ?
#
loop_
_entity_poly.entity_id
_entity_poly.type
_entity_poly.pdbx_seq_one_letter_code
_entity_poly.pdbx_strand_id
1 'polypeptide(L)'
;MVSNEEIKSKLGNKREGIGVNGYLVCNSCQGVYELQSGENPEDFSSQCECGGNLKYNTTAKIFQSSDDPEYKKHNRAIIASYILIVLFLPLALVGSIYLITRDNKRAKYNGKIVMVLCFALVLVAVVRGIFM
;
A
#
# COMPACT_ATOMS: atom_id res chain seq x y z
N MET A 1 -2.55 -22.24 32.42
CA MET A 1 -1.80 -21.32 31.53
C MET A 1 -1.74 -21.99 30.17
N VAL A 2 -2.31 -21.37 29.14
CA VAL A 2 -2.23 -21.88 27.76
C VAL A 2 -0.85 -21.52 27.22
N SER A 3 -0.14 -22.50 26.64
CA SER A 3 1.20 -22.28 26.07
C SER A 3 1.12 -21.57 24.73
N ASN A 4 2.10 -20.71 24.43
CA ASN A 4 2.19 -19.98 23.15
C ASN A 4 2.16 -20.91 21.92
N GLU A 5 2.60 -22.16 22.07
CA GLU A 5 2.56 -23.17 21.00
C GLU A 5 1.13 -23.67 20.70
N GLU A 6 0.26 -23.72 21.71
CA GLU A 6 -1.15 -24.10 21.54
C GLU A 6 -1.96 -22.97 20.90
N ILE A 7 -1.58 -21.71 21.15
CA ILE A 7 -2.17 -20.54 20.48
C ILE A 7 -1.76 -20.55 19.00
N LYS A 8 -0.51 -20.90 18.70
CA LYS A 8 0.04 -20.96 17.34
C LYS A 8 -0.59 -22.08 16.51
N SER A 9 -0.87 -23.25 17.10
CA SER A 9 -1.58 -24.34 16.43
C SER A 9 -3.05 -23.97 16.14
N LYS A 10 -3.72 -23.27 17.06
CA LYS A 10 -5.10 -22.78 16.85
C LYS A 10 -5.20 -21.65 15.82
N LEU A 11 -4.19 -20.77 15.74
CA LEU A 11 -4.11 -19.74 14.70
C LEU A 11 -3.66 -20.31 13.33
N GLY A 12 -2.91 -21.41 13.33
CA GLY A 12 -2.56 -22.17 12.13
C GLY A 12 -3.75 -22.90 11.50
N ASN A 13 -4.59 -23.53 12.32
CA ASN A 13 -5.82 -24.20 11.86
C ASN A 13 -6.95 -23.22 11.48
N LYS A 14 -6.92 -21.96 11.92
CA LYS A 14 -7.85 -20.90 11.48
C LYS A 14 -7.57 -20.38 10.05
N ARG A 15 -6.88 -21.16 9.22
CA ARG A 15 -6.82 -21.02 7.76
C ARG A 15 -7.63 -22.11 7.05
N GLU A 16 -8.30 -23.01 7.78
CA GLU A 16 -9.39 -23.82 7.22
C GLU A 16 -10.61 -22.92 7.00
N GLY A 17 -10.78 -22.45 5.78
CA GLY A 17 -11.91 -21.59 5.41
C GLY A 17 -11.70 -20.75 4.16
N ILE A 18 -10.49 -20.72 3.60
CA ILE A 18 -10.29 -20.25 2.22
C ILE A 18 -10.20 -21.51 1.38
N GLY A 19 -11.34 -21.92 0.80
CA GLY A 19 -11.34 -22.89 -0.28
C GLY A 19 -10.53 -22.29 -1.42
N VAL A 20 -9.24 -22.65 -1.49
CA VAL A 20 -8.38 -22.28 -2.61
C VAL A 20 -8.79 -23.15 -3.79
N ASN A 21 -9.84 -22.73 -4.48
CA ASN A 21 -10.07 -23.22 -5.82
C ASN A 21 -8.80 -22.88 -6.61
N GLY A 22 -8.18 -23.86 -7.27
CA GLY A 22 -6.91 -23.61 -7.92
C GLY A 22 -7.04 -22.68 -9.12
N TYR A 23 -5.90 -22.34 -9.72
CA TYR A 23 -5.86 -21.43 -10.87
C TYR A 23 -5.23 -22.13 -12.08
N LEU A 24 -5.72 -21.80 -13.27
CA LEU A 24 -5.11 -22.17 -14.55
C LEU A 24 -4.34 -20.97 -15.09
N VAL A 25 -3.05 -21.14 -15.32
CA VAL A 25 -2.18 -20.07 -15.84
C VAL A 25 -1.63 -20.49 -17.20
N CYS A 26 -1.78 -19.62 -18.19
CA CYS A 26 -1.18 -19.84 -19.51
C CYS A 26 0.32 -19.52 -19.48
N ASN A 27 1.14 -20.43 -20.01
CA ASN A 27 2.59 -20.21 -20.14
C ASN A 27 2.99 -19.19 -21.21
N SER A 28 2.07 -18.80 -22.11
CA SER A 28 2.35 -17.92 -23.24
C SER A 28 1.80 -16.52 -23.01
N CYS A 29 0.48 -16.37 -22.82
CA CYS A 29 -0.14 -15.06 -22.60
C CYS A 29 -0.19 -14.63 -21.12
N GLN A 30 0.20 -15.50 -20.19
CA GLN A 30 0.11 -15.27 -18.73
C GLN A 30 -1.32 -15.00 -18.23
N GLY A 31 -2.34 -15.31 -19.04
CA GLY A 31 -3.74 -15.28 -18.63
C GLY A 31 -3.99 -16.23 -17.47
N VAL A 32 -4.75 -15.76 -16.48
CA VAL A 32 -5.10 -16.51 -15.27
C VAL A 32 -6.60 -16.72 -15.23
N TYR A 33 -7.03 -17.96 -15.07
CA TYR A 33 -8.42 -18.33 -14.82
C TYR A 33 -8.53 -18.94 -13.42
N GLU A 34 -9.42 -18.39 -12.61
CA GLU A 34 -9.73 -18.90 -11.26
C GLU A 34 -10.86 -19.92 -11.35
N LEU A 35 -10.61 -21.14 -10.90
CA LEU A 35 -11.63 -22.18 -10.85
C LEU A 35 -12.75 -21.78 -9.88
N GLN A 36 -13.99 -21.95 -10.30
CA GLN A 36 -15.14 -21.74 -9.43
C GLN A 36 -15.35 -22.95 -8.51
N SER A 37 -16.16 -22.77 -7.46
CA SER A 37 -16.45 -23.84 -6.51
C SER A 37 -17.15 -25.01 -7.23
N GLY A 38 -16.50 -26.17 -7.27
CA GLY A 38 -17.00 -27.36 -7.95
C GLY A 38 -16.50 -27.56 -9.39
N GLU A 39 -15.68 -26.66 -9.92
CA GLU A 39 -14.99 -26.86 -11.22
C GLU A 39 -13.70 -27.67 -11.03
N ASN A 40 -13.49 -28.71 -11.85
CA ASN A 40 -12.26 -29.50 -11.85
C ASN A 40 -11.30 -28.96 -12.92
N PRO A 41 -9.99 -28.73 -12.63
CA PRO A 41 -9.01 -28.34 -13.65
C PRO A 41 -8.96 -29.26 -14.88
N GLU A 42 -9.35 -30.52 -14.73
CA GLU A 42 -9.40 -31.50 -15.83
C GLU A 42 -10.52 -31.22 -16.84
N ASP A 43 -11.56 -30.46 -16.45
CA ASP A 43 -12.67 -30.09 -17.35
C ASP A 43 -12.25 -29.02 -18.38
N PHE A 44 -11.08 -28.39 -18.18
CA PHE A 44 -10.58 -27.32 -19.04
C PHE A 44 -9.59 -27.87 -20.06
N SER A 45 -9.63 -27.29 -21.27
CA SER A 45 -8.62 -27.54 -22.30
C SER A 45 -7.22 -27.25 -21.74
N SER A 46 -6.26 -28.14 -22.01
CA SER A 46 -4.85 -27.91 -21.69
C SER A 46 -4.22 -26.80 -22.56
N GLN A 47 -4.92 -26.36 -23.60
CA GLN A 47 -4.49 -25.30 -24.51
C GLN A 47 -5.37 -24.05 -24.37
N CYS A 48 -4.71 -22.91 -24.19
CA CYS A 48 -5.30 -21.57 -24.18
C CYS A 48 -5.64 -21.13 -25.62
N GLU A 49 -6.60 -20.22 -25.78
CA GLU A 49 -6.98 -19.64 -27.08
C GLU A 49 -5.83 -18.94 -27.80
N CYS A 50 -4.80 -18.48 -27.07
CA CYS A 50 -3.58 -17.95 -27.66
C CYS A 50 -2.62 -19.01 -28.24
N GLY A 51 -2.96 -20.30 -28.12
CA GLY A 51 -2.13 -21.44 -28.53
C GLY A 51 -1.14 -21.94 -27.47
N GLY A 52 -1.01 -21.25 -26.32
CA GLY A 52 -0.16 -21.67 -25.20
C GLY A 52 -0.78 -22.75 -24.33
N ASN A 53 0.00 -23.36 -23.43
CA ASN A 53 -0.49 -24.41 -22.52
C ASN A 53 -0.92 -23.82 -21.16
N LEU A 54 -2.09 -24.24 -20.69
CA LEU A 54 -2.63 -23.94 -19.37
C LEU A 54 -2.05 -24.91 -18.34
N LYS A 55 -1.55 -24.36 -17.22
CA LYS A 55 -1.01 -25.13 -16.10
C LYS A 55 -1.84 -24.87 -14.86
N TYR A 56 -2.30 -25.94 -14.22
CA TYR A 56 -2.98 -25.88 -12.94
C TYR A 56 -2.01 -25.61 -11.80
N ASN A 57 -2.39 -24.71 -10.90
CA ASN A 57 -1.65 -24.39 -9.69
C ASN A 57 -2.63 -24.23 -8.51
N THR A 58 -2.55 -25.15 -7.55
CA THR A 58 -3.33 -25.11 -6.30
C THR A 58 -2.81 -24.06 -5.31
N THR A 59 -1.57 -23.61 -5.51
CA THR A 59 -0.96 -22.67 -4.59
C THR A 59 -1.50 -21.28 -4.88
N ALA A 60 -2.48 -20.86 -4.07
CA ALA A 60 -2.71 -19.45 -3.78
C ALA A 60 -1.48 -18.89 -3.02
N LYS A 61 -0.29 -18.96 -3.61
CA LYS A 61 0.61 -17.82 -3.52
C LYS A 61 -0.04 -16.76 -4.39
N ILE A 62 -1.12 -16.18 -3.88
CA ILE A 62 -1.52 -14.84 -4.26
C ILE A 62 -0.20 -14.09 -4.21
N PHE A 63 0.24 -13.59 -5.36
CA PHE A 63 1.42 -12.76 -5.48
C PHE A 63 1.11 -11.41 -4.82
N GLN A 64 0.75 -11.42 -3.54
CA GLN A 64 1.00 -10.31 -2.65
C GLN A 64 2.45 -10.44 -2.26
N SER A 65 3.32 -10.07 -3.19
CA SER A 65 4.65 -9.57 -2.87
C SER A 65 4.50 -8.23 -2.13
N SER A 66 3.85 -8.25 -0.97
CA SER A 66 3.82 -7.17 0.01
C SER A 66 4.88 -7.37 1.10
N ASP A 67 5.59 -8.50 1.05
CA ASP A 67 6.74 -8.82 1.92
C ASP A 67 8.08 -8.71 1.18
N ASP A 68 8.19 -7.83 0.18
CA ASP A 68 9.51 -7.41 -0.30
C ASP A 68 10.16 -6.50 0.76
N PRO A 69 11.31 -6.88 1.34
CA PRO A 69 12.00 -6.06 2.34
C PRO A 69 12.40 -4.67 1.80
N GLU A 70 12.58 -4.52 0.49
CA GLU A 70 12.86 -3.25 -0.17
C GLU A 70 11.63 -2.33 -0.17
N TYR A 71 10.44 -2.88 -0.48
CA TYR A 71 9.15 -2.18 -0.40
C TYR A 71 8.86 -1.66 1.02
N LYS A 72 9.11 -2.49 2.04
CA LYS A 72 8.89 -2.13 3.44
C LYS A 72 9.83 -1.03 3.92
N LYS A 73 11.07 -0.98 3.40
CA LYS A 73 12.05 0.07 3.72
C LYS A 73 11.64 1.40 3.08
N HIS A 74 11.23 1.39 1.81
CA HIS A 74 10.80 2.60 1.11
C HIS A 74 9.55 3.23 1.72
N ASN A 75 8.53 2.42 2.03
CA ASN A 75 7.32 2.92 2.68
C ASN A 75 7.56 3.47 4.08
N ARG A 76 8.46 2.87 4.87
CA ARG A 76 8.87 3.43 6.17
C ARG A 76 9.47 4.82 6.02
N ALA A 77 10.33 5.03 5.02
CA ALA A 77 10.93 6.33 4.76
C ALA A 77 9.88 7.38 4.33
N ILE A 78 8.95 7.01 3.44
CA ILE A 78 7.85 7.89 3.03
C ILE A 78 6.97 8.27 4.22
N ILE A 79 6.55 7.29 5.03
CA ILE A 79 5.70 7.53 6.20
C ILE A 79 6.42 8.43 7.20
N ALA A 80 7.69 8.16 7.49
CA ALA A 80 8.50 9.01 8.36
C ALA A 80 8.61 10.45 7.84
N SER A 81 8.77 10.63 6.53
CA SER A 81 8.80 11.95 5.89
C SER A 81 7.50 12.73 6.14
N TYR A 82 6.33 12.10 5.93
CA TYR A 82 5.04 12.74 6.21
C TYR A 82 4.86 13.08 7.69
N ILE A 83 5.26 12.18 8.60
CA ILE A 83 5.18 12.42 10.05
C ILE A 83 6.03 13.64 10.44
N LEU A 84 7.25 13.76 9.91
CA LEU A 84 8.10 14.91 10.17
C LEU A 84 7.46 16.20 9.65
N ILE A 85 6.94 16.20 8.42
CA ILE A 85 6.24 17.37 7.85
C ILE A 85 5.07 17.78 8.75
N VAL A 86 4.22 16.84 9.16
CA VAL A 86 3.07 17.10 10.03
C VAL A 86 3.50 17.65 11.40
N LEU A 87 4.63 17.20 11.94
CA LEU A 87 5.17 17.71 13.20
C LEU A 87 5.74 19.14 13.08
N PHE A 88 6.43 19.46 11.99
CA PHE A 88 7.08 20.78 11.82
C PHE A 88 6.16 21.86 11.22
N LEU A 89 5.15 21.47 10.44
CA LEU A 89 4.18 22.40 9.85
C LEU A 89 3.48 23.32 10.87
N PRO A 90 2.96 22.83 12.03
CA PRO A 90 2.32 23.71 13.01
C PRO A 90 3.32 24.71 13.62
N LEU A 91 4.56 24.31 13.86
CA LEU A 91 5.60 25.22 14.33
C LEU A 91 5.89 26.33 13.30
N ALA A 92 5.95 25.97 12.02
CA ALA A 92 6.12 26.94 10.95
C ALA A 92 4.94 27.93 10.87
N LEU A 93 3.70 27.46 11.06
CA LEU A 93 2.51 28.32 11.12
C LEU A 93 2.55 29.27 12.32
N VAL A 94 2.85 28.77 13.52
CA VAL A 94 2.97 29.61 14.72
C VAL A 94 4.08 30.65 14.55
N GLY A 95 5.25 30.24 14.04
CA GLY A 95 6.37 31.13 13.74
C GLY A 95 6.00 32.20 12.70
N SER A 96 5.23 31.83 11.69
CA SER A 96 4.75 32.76 10.67
C SER A 96 3.77 33.79 11.23
N ILE A 97 2.80 33.34 12.04
CA ILE A 97 1.86 34.22 12.75
C ILE A 97 2.64 35.19 13.65
N TYR A 98 3.60 34.69 14.41
CA TYR A 98 4.47 35.51 15.27
C TYR A 98 5.26 36.57 14.48
N LEU A 99 5.78 36.23 13.30
CA LEU A 99 6.49 37.18 12.44
C LEU A 99 5.55 38.25 11.84
N ILE A 100 4.28 37.90 11.58
CA ILE A 100 3.28 38.82 11.04
C ILE A 100 2.80 39.82 12.11
N THR A 101 2.73 39.42 13.37
CA THR A 101 2.30 40.31 14.47
C THR A 101 3.40 41.29 14.89
N ARG A 102 4.66 41.04 14.55
CA ARG A 102 5.79 41.92 14.85
C ARG A 102 5.75 43.20 14.02
N ASP A 103 6.07 44.37 14.61
CA ASP A 103 5.95 45.69 13.95
C ASP A 103 6.93 45.93 12.77
N ASN A 104 7.95 45.08 12.62
CA ASN A 104 8.94 45.21 11.56
C ASN A 104 8.36 44.82 10.19
N LYS A 105 8.26 45.78 9.26
CA LYS A 105 7.78 45.57 7.88
C LYS A 105 8.46 44.39 7.15
N ARG A 106 9.78 44.21 7.34
CA ARG A 106 10.53 43.09 6.74
C ARG A 106 10.14 41.75 7.35
N ALA A 107 9.93 41.71 8.67
CA ALA A 107 9.46 40.51 9.35
C ALA A 107 8.05 40.11 8.90
N LYS A 108 7.15 41.09 8.75
CA LYS A 108 5.79 40.87 8.23
C LYS A 108 5.80 40.26 6.82
N TYR A 109 6.66 40.78 5.93
CA TYR A 109 6.79 40.25 4.56
C TYR A 109 7.31 38.81 4.56
N ASN A 110 8.36 38.53 5.33
CA ASN A 110 8.90 37.16 5.46
C ASN A 110 7.86 36.20 6.06
N GLY A 111 7.12 36.62 7.09
CA GLY A 111 6.03 35.83 7.66
C GLY A 111 4.93 35.51 6.65
N LYS A 112 4.55 36.47 5.80
CA LYS A 112 3.59 36.24 4.70
C LYS A 112 4.12 35.24 3.66
N ILE A 113 5.39 35.31 3.28
CA ILE A 113 5.99 34.34 2.34
C ILE A 113 5.92 32.94 2.93
N VAL A 114 6.33 32.77 4.19
CA VAL A 114 6.32 31.45 4.86
C VAL A 114 4.89 30.90 4.95
N MET A 115 3.89 31.73 5.27
CA MET A 115 2.47 31.33 5.24
C MET A 115 2.03 30.78 3.88
N VAL A 116 2.37 31.49 2.78
CA VAL A 116 2.00 31.08 1.42
C VAL A 116 2.68 29.76 1.05
N LEU A 117 3.96 29.59 1.41
CA LEU A 117 4.69 28.34 1.16
C LEU A 117 4.10 27.16 1.92
N CYS A 118 3.76 27.33 3.21
CA CYS A 118 3.10 26.29 3.99
C CYS A 118 1.76 25.88 3.35
N PHE A 119 0.96 26.83 2.90
CA PHE A 119 -0.32 26.55 2.25
C PHE A 119 -0.15 25.82 0.91
N ALA A 120 0.82 26.25 0.08
CA ALA A 120 1.12 25.59 -1.18
C ALA A 120 1.57 24.13 -0.98
N LEU A 121 2.39 23.85 0.04
CA LEU A 121 2.83 22.48 0.37
C LEU A 121 1.65 21.60 0.79
N VAL A 122 0.72 22.13 1.59
CA VAL A 122 -0.51 21.40 1.97
C VAL A 122 -1.37 21.11 0.74
N LEU A 123 -1.55 22.09 -0.15
CA LEU A 123 -2.32 21.88 -1.39
C LEU A 123 -1.70 20.79 -2.27
N VAL A 124 -0.39 20.79 -2.46
CA VAL A 124 0.30 19.74 -3.24
C VAL A 124 0.12 18.36 -2.61
N ALA A 125 0.22 18.27 -1.29
CA ALA A 125 0.02 17.01 -0.56
C ALA A 125 -1.43 16.50 -0.70
N VAL A 126 -2.43 17.39 -0.58
CA VAL A 126 -3.85 17.06 -0.74
C VAL A 126 -4.14 16.61 -2.17
N VAL A 127 -3.66 17.36 -3.18
CA VAL A 127 -3.85 16.98 -4.59
C VAL A 127 -3.21 15.62 -4.85
N ARG A 128 -1.97 15.38 -4.42
CA ARG A 128 -1.37 14.05 -4.61
C ARG A 128 -2.11 12.93 -3.87
N GLY A 129 -2.59 13.19 -2.65
CA GLY A 129 -3.35 12.21 -1.88
C GLY A 129 -4.74 11.90 -2.44
N ILE A 130 -5.34 12.81 -3.21
CA ILE A 130 -6.63 12.58 -3.89
C ILE A 130 -6.46 11.78 -5.18
N PHE A 131 -5.32 11.90 -5.86
CA PHE A 131 -5.05 11.30 -7.17
C PHE A 131 -4.28 9.96 -7.11
N MET A 132 -4.02 9.44 -5.90
CA MET A 132 -3.33 8.16 -5.66
C MET A 132 -4.30 7.13 -5.10
#